data_AF-A7I751-F1
#
_entry.id   AF-A7I751-F1
#
_cell.length_a   1.000
_cell.length_b   1.000
_cell.length_c   1.000
_cell.angle_alpha   90.00
_cell.angle_beta   90.00
_cell.angle_gamma   90.00
#
_symmetry.space_group_name_H-M   'P 1'
#
loop_
_entity.id
_entity.type
_entity.pdbx_description
1 polymer ?
#
loop_
_entity_poly.entity_id
_entity_poly.type
_entity_poly.pdbx_seq_one_letter_code
_entity_poly.pdbx_strand_id
1 'polypeptide(L)'
;MYMSQVTTVRMRTDTKALLDDLKLSPRETYDDVVRRLAESAYDDEPMTKEEIKAMEEGIADIKAGRIRSLRDVMKDLGDDDVISSGTS
;
A
#
# COMPACT_ATOMS: atom_id res chain seq x y z
N MET A 1 25.12 -0.29 -17.97
CA MET A 1 24.23 0.38 -16.99
C MET A 1 23.56 1.53 -17.73
N TYR A 2 22.29 1.40 -18.12
CA TYR A 2 21.58 2.50 -18.78
C TYR A 2 21.30 3.58 -17.73
N MET A 3 22.02 4.69 -17.80
CA MET A 3 21.59 5.90 -17.11
C MET A 3 20.35 6.42 -17.84
N SER A 4 19.25 6.56 -17.11
CA SER A 4 18.04 7.22 -17.61
C SER A 4 18.43 8.61 -18.14
N GLN A 5 17.96 8.92 -19.36
CA GLN A 5 18.23 10.21 -19.98
C GLN A 5 17.52 11.30 -19.17
N VAL A 6 18.28 12.28 -18.67
CA VAL A 6 17.70 13.41 -17.92
C VAL A 6 17.37 14.52 -18.90
N THR A 7 16.16 15.05 -18.81
CA THR A 7 15.70 16.21 -19.58
C THR A 7 15.24 17.32 -18.63
N THR A 8 15.15 18.54 -19.15
CA THR A 8 14.67 19.70 -18.38
C THR A 8 13.18 19.90 -18.62
N VAL A 9 12.40 19.96 -17.55
CA VAL A 9 10.97 20.30 -17.58
C VAL A 9 10.79 21.68 -16.97
N ARG A 10 10.07 22.58 -17.66
CA ARG A 10 9.65 23.85 -17.08
C ARG A 10 8.39 23.63 -16.24
N MET A 11 8.38 24.17 -15.03
CA MET A 11 7.23 24.16 -14.13
C MET A 11 7.08 25.51 -13.46
N ARG A 12 5.86 25.82 -13.01
CA ARG A 12 5.60 27.03 -12.24
C ARG A 12 6.15 26.89 -10.82
N THR A 13 6.48 28.02 -10.20
CA THR A 13 7.05 28.04 -8.84
C THR A 13 6.09 27.48 -7.79
N ASP A 14 4.78 27.70 -7.97
CA ASP A 14 3.75 27.15 -7.09
C ASP A 14 3.58 25.63 -7.28
N THR A 15 3.68 25.12 -8.51
CA THR A 15 3.75 23.67 -8.75
C THR A 15 4.96 23.04 -8.07
N LYS A 16 6.12 23.71 -8.10
CA LYS A 16 7.31 23.23 -7.38
C LYS A 16 7.08 23.18 -5.87
N ALA A 17 6.40 24.16 -5.29
CA ALA A 17 6.06 24.18 -3.86
C ALA A 17 5.14 23.00 -3.49
N LEU A 18 4.13 22.69 -4.33
CA LEU A 18 3.30 21.50 -4.13
C LEU A 18 4.14 20.21 -4.15
N LEU A 19 5.12 20.11 -5.06
CA LEU A 19 6.01 18.95 -5.09
C LEU A 19 6.93 18.87 -3.86
N ASP A 20 7.28 20.00 -3.23
CA ASP A 20 8.04 20.00 -1.98
C ASP A 20 7.20 19.46 -0.81
N ASP A 21 5.92 19.83 -0.74
CA ASP A 21 5.00 19.32 0.29
C ASP A 21 4.67 17.84 0.11
N LEU A 22 4.77 17.32 -1.12
CA LEU A 22 4.50 15.92 -1.44
C LEU A 22 5.69 14.97 -1.24
N LYS A 23 6.88 15.48 -0.88
CA LYS A 23 8.05 14.65 -0.58
C LYS A 23 7.84 13.82 0.68
N LEU A 24 8.12 12.53 0.59
CA LEU A 24 8.16 11.59 1.70
C LEU A 24 9.46 11.69 2.49
N SER A 25 10.54 12.20 1.87
CA SER A 25 11.84 12.37 2.49
C SER A 25 12.55 13.62 1.98
N PRO A 26 13.36 14.31 2.81
CA PRO A 26 14.14 15.47 2.38
C PRO A 26 15.10 15.19 1.21
N ARG A 27 15.46 13.92 0.98
CA ARG A 27 16.39 13.49 -0.09
C ARG A 27 15.70 13.01 -1.36
N GLU A 28 14.36 12.89 -1.35
CA GLU A 28 13.59 12.46 -2.51
C GLU A 28 13.69 13.52 -3.62
N THR A 29 13.97 13.10 -4.84
CA THR A 29 14.08 14.02 -5.97
C THR A 29 12.70 14.36 -6.53
N TYR A 30 12.58 15.47 -7.26
CA TYR A 30 11.32 15.76 -7.96
C TYR A 30 10.97 14.72 -9.03
N ASP A 31 11.96 14.04 -9.63
CA ASP A 31 11.72 12.95 -10.57
C ASP A 31 11.06 11.76 -9.86
N ASP A 32 11.54 11.41 -8.65
CA ASP A 32 10.96 10.33 -7.84
C ASP A 32 9.51 10.66 -7.43
N VAL A 33 9.27 11.90 -6.97
CA VAL A 33 7.91 12.35 -6.62
C VAL A 33 6.99 12.27 -7.83
N VAL A 34 7.41 12.81 -8.98
CA VAL A 34 6.61 12.80 -10.21
C VAL A 34 6.36 11.38 -10.70
N ARG A 35 7.36 10.49 -10.66
CA ARG A 35 7.22 9.09 -11.07
C ARG A 35 6.22 8.36 -10.16
N ARG A 36 6.38 8.48 -8.84
CA ARG A 36 5.44 7.88 -7.86
C ARG A 36 4.01 8.36 -8.06
N LEU A 37 3.82 9.67 -8.27
CA LEU A 37 2.49 10.24 -8.52
C LEU A 37 1.90 9.75 -9.84
N ALA A 38 2.73 9.65 -10.88
CA ALA A 38 2.30 9.12 -12.17
C ALA A 38 1.94 7.64 -12.07
N GLU A 39 2.76 6.80 -11.45
CA GLU A 39 2.48 5.39 -11.19
C GLU A 39 1.18 5.21 -10.40
N SER A 40 0.93 6.06 -9.40
CA SER A 40 -0.32 6.04 -8.64
C SER A 40 -1.54 6.48 -9.46
N ALA A 41 -1.35 7.35 -10.46
CA ALA A 41 -2.43 7.85 -11.32
C ALA A 41 -2.75 6.88 -12.46
N TYR A 42 -1.74 6.14 -12.94
CA TYR A 42 -1.85 5.08 -13.94
C TYR A 42 -1.90 3.71 -13.27
N ASP A 43 -2.64 3.58 -12.17
CA ASP A 43 -2.80 2.29 -11.49
C ASP A 43 -3.29 1.23 -12.50
N ASP A 44 -2.37 0.36 -12.93
CA ASP A 44 -2.60 -0.68 -13.93
C ASP A 44 -3.40 -1.85 -13.34
N GLU A 45 -3.54 -1.91 -12.01
CA GLU A 45 -4.32 -2.90 -11.27
C GLU A 45 -5.36 -2.21 -10.37
N PRO A 46 -6.31 -1.44 -10.95
CA PRO A 46 -7.32 -0.79 -10.14
C PRO A 46 -8.18 -1.85 -9.46
N MET A 47 -8.43 -1.65 -8.17
CA MET A 47 -9.29 -2.56 -7.41
C MET A 47 -10.65 -2.75 -8.11
N THR A 48 -11.02 -4.01 -8.30
CA THR A 48 -12.35 -4.35 -8.81
C THR A 48 -13.42 -3.98 -7.80
N LYS A 49 -14.66 -3.79 -8.28
CA LYS A 49 -15.81 -3.54 -7.40
C LYS A 49 -16.02 -4.67 -6.38
N GLU A 50 -15.67 -5.90 -6.76
CA GLU A 50 -15.79 -7.08 -5.90
C GLU A 50 -14.77 -7.03 -4.76
N GLU A 51 -13.51 -6.67 -5.05
CA GLU A 51 -12.47 -6.49 -4.02
C GLU A 51 -12.81 -5.36 -3.05
N ILE A 52 -13.30 -4.22 -3.56
CA ILE A 52 -13.77 -3.11 -2.72
C ILE A 52 -14.89 -3.60 -1.79
N LYS A 53 -15.89 -4.29 -2.34
CA LYS A 53 -17.03 -4.83 -1.56
C LYS A 53 -16.57 -5.82 -0.50
N ALA A 54 -15.64 -6.72 -0.83
CA ALA A 54 -15.09 -7.69 0.12
C ALA A 54 -14.36 -6.98 1.29
N MET A 55 -13.63 -5.90 1.02
CA MET A 55 -13.02 -5.09 2.08
C MET A 55 -14.05 -4.37 2.93
N GLU A 56 -15.09 -3.78 2.34
CA GLU A 56 -16.18 -3.13 3.07
C GLU A 56 -16.93 -4.11 3.99
N GLU A 57 -17.19 -5.32 3.50
CA GLU A 57 -17.79 -6.41 4.30
C GLU A 57 -16.88 -6.80 5.48
N GLY A 58 -15.58 -6.96 5.25
CA GLY A 58 -14.62 -7.23 6.32
C GLY A 58 -14.56 -6.12 7.38
N ILE A 59 -14.58 -4.85 6.95
CA ILE A 59 -14.66 -3.71 7.88
C ILE A 59 -15.98 -3.74 8.68
N ALA A 60 -17.09 -4.08 8.04
CA ALA A 60 -18.39 -4.19 8.71
C ALA A 60 -18.42 -5.35 9.73
N ASP A 61 -17.78 -6.48 9.43
CA ASP A 61 -17.64 -7.62 10.34
C ASP A 61 -16.82 -7.24 11.57
N ILE A 62 -15.68 -6.55 11.39
CA ILE A 62 -14.85 -6.04 12.48
C ILE A 62 -15.66 -5.10 13.37
N LYS A 63 -16.37 -4.13 12.77
CA LYS A 63 -17.20 -3.17 13.52
C LYS A 63 -18.35 -3.84 14.27
N ALA A 64 -18.91 -4.92 13.73
CA ALA A 64 -19.97 -5.69 14.37
C ALA A 64 -19.44 -6.68 15.43
N GLY A 65 -18.13 -6.72 15.69
CA GLY A 65 -17.51 -7.64 16.62
C GLY A 65 -17.52 -9.10 16.15
N ARG A 66 -17.77 -9.35 14.86
CA ARG A 66 -17.67 -10.67 14.23
C ARG A 66 -16.21 -11.01 13.95
N ILE A 67 -15.40 -11.00 15.01
CA ILE A 67 -13.97 -11.29 14.98
C ILE A 67 -13.72 -12.62 15.71
N ARG A 68 -12.71 -13.37 15.26
CA ARG A 68 -12.24 -14.58 15.95
C ARG A 68 -10.76 -14.46 16.23
N SER A 69 -10.27 -15.18 17.24
CA SER A 69 -8.84 -15.22 17.50
C SER A 69 -8.13 -16.04 16.42
N LEU A 70 -6.88 -15.68 16.12
CA LEU A 70 -6.04 -16.44 15.20
C LEU A 70 -5.90 -17.90 15.65
N ARG A 71 -5.83 -18.15 16.97
CA ARG A 71 -5.74 -19.49 17.56
C ARG A 71 -6.98 -20.35 17.23
N ASP A 72 -8.18 -19.77 17.33
CA ASP A 72 -9.42 -20.49 17.02
C ASP A 72 -9.53 -20.80 15.52
N VAL A 73 -9.08 -19.87 14.67
CA VAL A 73 -9.02 -20.09 13.21
C VAL A 73 -8.03 -21.20 12.84
N MET A 74 -6.84 -21.21 13.41
CA MET A 74 -5.85 -22.26 13.12
C MET A 74 -6.30 -23.64 13.60
N LYS A 75 -6.99 -23.71 14.75
CA LYS A 75 -7.58 -24.96 15.25
C LYS A 75 -8.63 -25.53 14.30
N ASP A 76 -9.48 -24.67 13.72
CA ASP A 76 -10.49 -25.10 12.74
C ASP A 76 -9.86 -25.56 11.41
N LEU A 77 -8.69 -25.03 11.07
CA LEU A 77 -7.94 -25.38 9.85
C LEU A 77 -7.03 -26.60 10.01
N GLY A 78 -6.82 -27.10 11.24
CA GLY A 78 -5.98 -28.26 11.54
C GLY A 78 -4.47 -27.99 11.57
N ASP A 79 -4.07 -26.72 11.71
CA ASP A 79 -2.67 -26.26 11.76
C ASP A 79 -2.17 -26.01 13.20
N ASP A 80 -2.87 -26.50 14.21
CA ASP A 80 -2.57 -26.27 15.63
C ASP A 80 -1.30 -26.97 16.13
N ASP A 81 -0.76 -27.93 15.36
CA ASP A 81 0.46 -28.68 15.71
C ASP A 81 1.78 -27.91 15.49
N VAL A 82 1.80 -26.82 14.69
CA VAL A 82 3.06 -26.15 14.30
C VAL A 82 3.64 -25.26 15.42
N ILE A 83 2.82 -24.77 16.36
CA ILE A 83 3.25 -23.78 17.37
C ILE A 83 3.71 -24.42 18.68
N SER A 84 3.37 -25.70 18.97
CA SER A 84 3.77 -26.33 20.25
C SER A 84 5.27 -26.66 20.37
N SER A 85 6.02 -26.61 19.26
CA SER A 85 7.45 -26.95 19.22
C SER A 85 8.40 -25.77 19.45
N GLY A 86 7.88 -24.54 19.61
CA GLY A 86 8.70 -23.31 19.70
C GLY A 86 8.86 -22.69 21.10
N THR A 87 8.39 -23.36 22.15
CA THR A 87 8.63 -22.94 23.55
C THR A 87 9.08 -24.13 24.37
N SER A 88 10.37 -24.43 24.33
CA SER A 88 11.11 -25.21 25.34
C SER A 88 12.52 -24.66 25.45
#